data_AF-A0A7V9GTS5-F1
#
_entry.id   AF-A0A7V9GTS5-F1
#
_cell.length_a   1.000
_cell.length_b   1.000
_cell.length_c   1.000
_cell.angle_alpha   90.00
_cell.angle_beta   90.00
_cell.angle_gamma   90.00
#
_symmetry.space_group_name_H-M   'P 1'
#
loop_
_entity.id
_entity.type
_entity.pdbx_description
1 polymer ?
#
loop_
_entity_poly.entity_id
_entity_poly.type
_entity_poly.pdbx_seq_one_letter_code
_entity_poly.pdbx_strand_id
1 'polypeptide(L)' 'MRLVLATRNPHKVREFGPLLEPHEVVALPDAVELPPETGETFAENARVKARAAADATGEPAFADDSGIEAAALGG' A
#
# COMPACT_ATOMS: atom_id res chain seq x y z
N MET A 1 -14.96 9.54 1.45
CA MET A 1 -14.44 8.75 2.59
C MET A 1 -12.91 8.79 2.53
N ARG A 2 -12.24 8.72 3.68
CA ARG A 2 -10.78 8.72 3.76
C ARG A 2 -10.25 7.28 3.59
N LEU A 3 -9.25 7.11 2.72
CA LEU A 3 -8.60 5.83 2.41
C LEU A 3 -7.12 5.94 2.72
N VAL A 4 -6.62 5.09 3.62
CA VAL A 4 -5.20 5.03 3.93
C VAL A 4 -4.48 4.19 2.87
N LEU A 5 -3.53 4.78 2.17
CA LEU A 5 -2.57 4.04 1.35
C LEU A 5 -1.39 3.64 2.23
N ALA A 6 -1.19 2.34 2.41
CA ALA A 6 -0.15 1.74 3.25
C ALA A 6 1.26 1.88 2.64
N THR A 7 1.68 3.12 2.42
CA THR A 7 3.00 3.50 1.91
C THR A 7 3.45 4.81 2.51
N ARG A 8 4.79 4.99 2.58
CA ARG A 8 5.43 6.27 2.87
C ARG A 8 5.92 6.98 1.60
N ASN A 9 5.63 6.44 0.42
CA ASN A 9 6.01 7.06 -0.85
C ASN A 9 4.99 8.15 -1.24
N PRO A 10 5.37 9.44 -1.21
CA PRO A 10 4.46 10.53 -1.55
C PRO A 10 4.02 10.51 -3.02
N HIS A 11 4.81 9.91 -3.92
CA HIS A 11 4.44 9.79 -5.34
C HIS A 11 3.23 8.88 -5.52
N LYS A 12 3.16 7.76 -4.78
CA LYS A 12 2.01 6.86 -4.86
C LYS A 12 0.72 7.55 -4.43
N VAL A 13 0.73 8.34 -3.35
CA VAL A 13 -0.46 9.10 -2.93
C VAL A 13 -0.91 10.07 -4.01
N ARG A 14 0.05 10.76 -4.66
CA ARG A 14 -0.24 11.67 -5.77
C ARG A 14 -0.81 10.96 -7.00
N GLU A 15 -0.35 9.75 -7.30
CA GLU A 15 -0.83 8.94 -8.43
C GLU A 15 -2.23 8.36 -8.17
N PHE A 16 -2.47 7.82 -6.97
CA PHE A 16 -3.74 7.18 -6.63
C PHE A 16 -4.87 8.17 -6.32
N GLY A 17 -4.55 9.37 -5.81
CA GLY A 17 -5.56 10.37 -5.44
C GLY A 17 -6.61 10.63 -6.53
N PRO A 18 -6.20 11.01 -7.76
CA PRO A 18 -7.14 11.25 -8.86
C PRO A 18 -7.90 10.00 -9.33
N LEU A 19 -7.30 8.80 -9.19
CA LEU A 19 -7.90 7.54 -9.65
C LEU A 19 -9.04 7.05 -8.75
N LEU A 20 -9.09 7.52 -7.51
CA LEU A 20 -10.01 7.04 -6.48
C LEU A 20 -11.03 8.09 -6.04
N GLU A 21 -11.18 9.19 -6.79
CA GLU A 21 -12.24 10.17 -6.51
C GLU A 21 -13.63 9.49 -6.43
N PRO A 22 -14.51 9.94 -5.51
CA PRO A 22 -14.38 11.11 -4.63
C PRO A 22 -13.72 10.79 -3.26
N HIS A 23 -12.92 9.73 -3.16
CA HIS A 23 -12.25 9.36 -1.92
C HIS A 23 -10.99 10.19 -1.68
N GLU A 24 -10.73 10.54 -0.43
CA GLU A 24 -9.48 11.20 -0.04
C GLU A 24 -8.43 10.13 0.25
N VAL A 25 -7.42 10.03 -0.60
CA VAL A 25 -6.29 9.11 -0.39
C VAL A 25 -5.22 9.81 0.45
N VAL A 26 -4.83 9.18 1.55
CA VAL A 26 -3.83 9.71 2.49
C VAL A 26 -2.69 8.73 2.67
N ALA A 27 -1.50 9.27 2.96
CA ALA A 27 -0.34 8.45 3.31
C ALA A 27 -0.53 7.71 4.64
N LEU A 28 0.25 6.66 4.84
CA LEU A 28 0.36 5.99 6.13
C LEU A 28 0.91 6.96 7.19
N PRO A 29 0.29 7.08 8.38
CA PRO A 29 0.85 7.89 9.46
C PRO A 29 2.24 7.43 9.89
N ASP A 30 3.15 8.36 10.18
CA ASP A 30 4.54 8.05 10.52
C ASP A 30 4.69 7.12 11.74
N ALA A 31 3.77 7.23 12.70
CA ALA A 31 3.73 6.40 13.90
C ALA A 31 3.32 4.94 13.65
N VAL A 32 2.77 4.62 12.48
CA VAL A 32 2.37 3.25 12.13
C VAL A 32 3.55 2.56 11.47
N GLU A 33 3.99 1.45 12.05
CA GLU A 33 4.99 0.55 11.46
C GLU A 33 4.29 -0.53 10.64
N LEU A 34 4.74 -0.70 9.39
CA LEU A 34 4.29 -1.81 8.56
C LEU A 34 5.10 -3.07 8.90
N PRO A 35 4.47 -4.25 8.84
CA PRO A 35 5.16 -5.52 9.00
C PRO A 35 6.19 -5.75 7.88
N PRO A 36 7.18 -6.63 8.11
CA PRO A 36 8.12 -7.01 7.07
C PRO A 36 7.43 -7.73 5.90
N GLU A 37 7.92 -7.48 4.69
CA GLU A 37 7.47 -8.11 3.45
C GLU A 37 8.12 -9.50 3.32
N THR A 38 7.38 -10.51 3.74
CA THR A 38 7.83 -11.92 3.79
C THR A 38 7.02 -12.83 2.87
N GLY A 39 6.09 -12.25 2.10
CA GLY A 39 5.32 -13.00 1.10
C GLY A 39 6.17 -13.40 -0.09
N GLU A 40 5.73 -14.43 -0.80
CA GLU A 40 6.40 -14.91 -2.01
C GLU A 40 5.89 -14.17 -3.27
N THR A 41 4.82 -13.39 -3.11
CA THR A 41 4.20 -12.62 -4.20
C THR A 41 3.92 -11.17 -3.80
N PHE A 42 3.86 -10.27 -4.79
CA PHE A 42 3.46 -8.87 -4.58
C PHE A 42 2.08 -8.76 -3.92
N ALA A 43 1.13 -9.62 -4.32
CA ALA A 43 -0.22 -9.61 -3.78
C ALA A 43 -0.27 -9.92 -2.28
N GLU A 44 0.57 -10.85 -1.80
CA GLU A 44 0.66 -11.20 -0.38
C GLU A 44 1.23 -10.04 0.44
N ASN A 45 2.32 -9.43 -0.02
CA ASN A 45 2.93 -8.27 0.62
C ASN A 45 1.95 -7.09 0.68
N ALA A 46 1.27 -6.78 -0.42
CA ALA A 46 0.25 -5.73 -0.46
C ALA A 46 -0.88 -6.02 0.55
N ARG A 47 -1.40 -7.25 0.57
CA ARG A 47 -2.48 -7.65 1.49
C ARG A 47 -2.08 -7.45 2.96
N VAL A 48 -0.88 -7.87 3.34
CA VAL A 48 -0.38 -7.78 4.72
C VAL A 48 -0.17 -6.31 5.12
N LYS A 49 0.41 -5.49 4.23
CA LYS A 49 0.54 -4.03 4.45
C LYS A 49 -0.82 -3.35 4.66
N ALA A 50 -1.78 -3.62 3.78
CA ALA A 50 -3.12 -3.03 3.85
C ALA A 50 -3.84 -3.42 5.15
N ARG A 51 -3.74 -4.69 5.56
CA ARG A 51 -4.31 -5.17 6.83
C ARG A 51 -3.71 -4.43 8.02
N ALA A 52 -2.38 -4.37 8.11
CA ALA A 52 -1.70 -3.71 9.21
C ALA A 52 -2.05 -2.22 9.31
N ALA A 53 -2.12 -1.52 8.17
CA ALA A 53 -2.54 -0.13 8.12
C ALA A 53 -3.99 0.06 8.60
N ALA A 54 -4.91 -0.80 8.16
CA ALA A 54 -6.30 -0.75 8.61
C ALA A 54 -6.43 -1.01 10.11
N ASP A 55 -5.74 -2.02 10.62
CA ASP A 55 -5.80 -2.40 12.03
C ASP A 55 -5.20 -1.31 12.94
N ALA A 56 -4.12 -0.65 12.51
CA ALA A 56 -3.45 0.40 13.28
C ALA A 56 -4.17 1.76 13.24
N THR A 57 -4.86 2.07 12.14
CA THR A 57 -5.53 3.37 11.95
C THR A 57 -7.02 3.34 12.27
N GLY A 58 -7.65 2.15 12.23
CA GLY A 58 -9.10 2.01 12.29
C GLY A 58 -9.84 2.48 11.03
N GLU A 59 -9.11 2.76 9.95
CA GLU A 59 -9.65 3.28 8.69
C GLU A 59 -9.54 2.25 7.56
N PRO A 60 -10.40 2.33 6.53
CA PRO A 60 -10.23 1.53 5.33
C PRO A 60 -8.86 1.81 4.70
N ALA A 61 -8.10 0.75 4.45
CA ALA A 61 -6.76 0.85 3.90
C ALA A 61 -6.56 -0.08 2.69
N PHE A 62 -5.70 0.37 1.78
CA PHE A 62 -5.21 -0.42 0.65
C PHE A 62 -3.70 -0.27 0.54
N ALA A 63 -3.06 -1.14 -0.21
CA ALA A 63 -1.63 -1.11 -0.42
C ALA A 63 -1.31 -1.46 -1.86
N ASP A 64 -0.13 -1.05 -2.29
CA ASP A 64 0.46 -1.42 -3.55
C ASP A 64 1.85 -2.00 -3.28
N ASP A 65 2.11 -3.17 -3.87
CA ASP A 65 3.42 -3.79 -3.91
C ASP A 65 3.80 -4.01 -5.36
N SER A 66 4.94 -3.46 -5.75
CA SER A 66 5.32 -3.26 -7.15
C SER A 66 6.76 -3.67 -7.33
N GLY A 67 7.05 -4.41 -8.40
CA GLY A 67 8.40 -4.78 -8.79
C GLY A 67 8.56 -4.81 -10.30
N ILE A 68 9.75 -5.22 -10.75
CA ILE A 68 10.03 -5.46 -12.16
C ILE A 68 10.35 -6.94 -12.31
N GLU A 69 9.70 -7.55 -13.29
CA GLU A 69 9.89 -8.94 -13.69
C GLU A 69 10.56 -8.96 -15.08
N ALA A 70 11.73 -9.58 -15.16
CA ALA A 70 12.42 -9.94 -16.39
C ALA A 70 12.38 -11.46 -16.63
N ALA A 71 11.57 -11.89 -17.60
CA ALA A 71 11.37 -13.31 -17.92
C ALA A 71 12.66 -14.12 -18.12
N ALA A 72 13.73 -13.51 -18.66
CA ALA A 72 15.04 -14.17 -18.83
C ALA A 72 15.74 -14.55 -17.52
N LEU A 73 15.33 -13.96 -16.39
CA LEU A 73 15.84 -14.21 -15.05
C LEU A 73 14.91 -15.10 -14.20
N GLY A 74 13.84 -15.64 -14.81
CA GLY A 74 12.87 -16.48 -14.08
C GLY A 74 11.90 -15.69 -13.20
N GLY A 75 11.74 -14.40 -13.52
CA GLY A 75 10.95 -13.42 -12.81
C GLY A 75 11.19 -12.12 -13.52
#